data_AF-A0A518WBC4-F1
#
_entry.id   AF-A0A518WBC4-F1
#
_cell.length_a   1.000
_cell.length_b   1.000
_cell.length_c   1.000
_cell.angle_alpha   90.00
_cell.angle_beta   90.00
_cell.angle_gamma   90.00
#
_symmetry.space_group_name_H-M   'P 1'
#
loop_
_entity.id
_entity.type
_entity.pdbx_description
1 polymer ?
#
loop_
_entity_poly.entity_id
_entity_poly.type
_entity_poly.pdbx_seq_one_letter_code
_entity_poly.pdbx_strand_id
1 'polypeptide(L)'
;MTNHTGARAGRWQLGLLYLLVCLIWGTTWYGMKMSVETLPPITAAGLRFLVAFPFLLAVCLAAPGVSLLPPPGRRWVVPFIAVVYIAVPYALINYGEQHISSGLAALIFSSVVVFLLLFSVLISRISVSWTQWAGVVVGLGCLVGIVQLTAGISARGVLAPAAVLLAAVMHALTYAVMARYGGTVHVLTQETLPIGLGAVGLVVLGAFVERPDLGAISGRSLTGVLYLGLVGSVIGFAAYFYLLQHVDAVLVSYVFVLFPVVALFGSALLENATLPALAVVLAVVMLAAFGLTKKATGGGSAATPAPVTPDDGATLDGSTLDTIYEHARVAYPGEACGFVHASGRVHAARNTADEMHRQDPVRFPRTATTGYVLAPADLMYLEDNLDVDDPVVVLYHSHPNGRAYFSDEDRRNALVDGVPLYPTLEQLVVGIDDTGVREARLFRCVDGEYTELRFLPGPDRRTAEVG
;
A
#
# COMPACT_ATOMS: atom_id res chain seq x y z
N MET A 1 -24.55 -20.12 24.13
CA MET A 1 -23.30 -19.68 24.78
C MET A 1 -22.13 -20.35 24.07
N THR A 2 -21.56 -19.69 23.08
CA THR A 2 -20.31 -20.08 22.43
C THR A 2 -19.41 -18.85 22.47
N ASN A 3 -18.45 -18.88 23.38
CA ASN A 3 -17.45 -17.84 23.57
C ASN A 3 -16.52 -17.80 22.34
N HIS A 4 -16.70 -16.82 21.45
CA HIS A 4 -15.63 -16.37 20.57
C HIS A 4 -14.91 -15.20 21.22
N THR A 5 -13.96 -15.52 22.09
CA THR A 5 -12.96 -14.58 22.58
C THR A 5 -11.98 -14.26 21.44
N GLY A 6 -12.34 -13.30 20.59
CA GLY A 6 -11.35 -12.58 19.80
C GLY A 6 -10.54 -11.69 20.75
N ALA A 7 -9.53 -12.26 21.41
CA ALA A 7 -8.63 -11.48 22.25
C ALA A 7 -7.92 -10.44 21.37
N ARG A 8 -8.28 -9.16 21.53
CA ARG A 8 -7.51 -8.05 20.94
C ARG A 8 -6.06 -8.23 21.38
N ALA A 9 -5.15 -8.40 20.42
CA ALA A 9 -3.75 -8.55 20.72
C ALA A 9 -3.28 -7.35 21.57
N GLY A 10 -2.69 -7.62 22.73
CA GLY A 10 -2.18 -6.57 23.60
C GLY A 10 -1.06 -5.80 22.89
N ARG A 11 -0.89 -4.51 23.20
CA ARG A 11 0.15 -3.65 22.61
C ARG A 11 1.55 -4.27 22.67
N TRP A 12 1.85 -5.05 23.72
CA TRP A 12 3.11 -5.78 23.85
C TRP A 12 3.26 -6.94 22.86
N GLN A 13 2.16 -7.64 22.51
CA GLN A 13 2.16 -8.74 21.53
C GLN A 13 2.44 -8.20 20.13
N LEU A 14 1.81 -7.07 19.77
CA LEU A 14 2.08 -6.38 18.51
C LEU A 14 3.53 -5.86 18.46
N GLY A 15 4.06 -5.37 19.58
CA GLY A 15 5.47 -4.98 19.70
C GLY A 15 6.44 -6.15 19.49
N LEU A 16 6.18 -7.32 20.10
CA LEU A 16 6.98 -8.52 19.88
C LEU A 16 6.89 -9.02 18.43
N LEU A 17 5.70 -8.98 17.84
CA LEU A 17 5.51 -9.36 16.44
C LEU A 17 6.28 -8.42 15.49
N TYR A 18 6.28 -7.11 15.76
CA TYR A 18 7.06 -6.14 15.02
C TYR A 18 8.57 -6.41 15.11
N LEU A 19 9.08 -6.71 16.32
CA LEU A 19 10.47 -7.11 16.51
C LEU A 19 10.79 -8.41 15.78
N LEU A 20 9.88 -9.38 15.80
CA LEU A 20 10.03 -10.64 15.07
C LEU A 20 10.14 -10.39 13.57
N VAL A 21 9.32 -9.53 12.98
CA VAL A 21 9.41 -9.18 11.56
C VAL A 21 10.76 -8.51 11.24
N CYS A 22 11.20 -7.56 12.06
CA CYS A 22 12.52 -6.94 11.91
C CYS A 22 13.65 -7.98 11.97
N LEU A 23 13.56 -8.93 12.90
CA LEU A 23 14.54 -10.00 13.05
C LEU A 23 14.52 -10.95 11.85
N ILE A 24 13.35 -11.41 11.42
CA ILE A 24 13.21 -12.31 10.27
C ILE A 24 13.77 -11.65 9.02
N TRP A 25 13.30 -10.46 8.64
CA TRP A 25 13.78 -9.80 7.42
C TRP A 25 15.21 -9.31 7.52
N GLY A 26 15.71 -9.01 8.72
CA GLY A 26 17.12 -8.72 8.94
C GLY A 26 18.01 -9.95 8.74
N THR A 27 17.60 -11.10 9.28
CA THR A 27 18.37 -12.36 9.18
C THR A 27 18.20 -13.06 7.84
N THR A 28 17.18 -12.70 7.03
CA THR A 28 17.06 -13.20 5.63
C THR A 28 18.21 -12.77 4.74
N TRP A 29 18.91 -11.67 5.02
CA TRP A 29 20.13 -11.30 4.28
C TRP A 29 21.21 -12.35 4.47
N TYR A 30 21.48 -12.77 5.70
CA TYR A 30 22.40 -13.88 5.94
C TYR A 30 21.88 -15.21 5.35
N GLY A 31 20.56 -15.41 5.36
CA GLY A 31 19.92 -16.53 4.67
C GLY A 31 20.23 -16.58 3.17
N MET A 32 20.18 -15.43 2.48
CA MET A 32 20.53 -15.28 1.07
C MET A 32 22.00 -15.60 0.85
N LYS A 33 22.90 -15.06 1.69
CA LYS A 33 24.33 -15.35 1.68
C LYS A 33 24.62 -16.84 1.78
N MET A 34 23.99 -17.54 2.74
CA MET A 34 24.11 -19.00 2.88
C MET A 34 23.62 -19.74 1.63
N SER A 35 22.49 -19.30 1.06
CA SER A 35 21.91 -19.96 -0.11
C SER A 35 22.85 -19.92 -1.31
N VAL A 36 23.56 -18.81 -1.52
CA VAL A 36 24.44 -18.62 -2.69
C VAL A 36 25.89 -19.09 -2.48
N GLU A 37 26.20 -19.76 -1.36
CA GLU A 37 27.53 -20.37 -1.12
C GLU A 37 27.85 -21.46 -2.15
N THR A 38 26.85 -22.29 -2.50
CA THR A 38 27.00 -23.37 -3.49
C THR A 38 25.92 -23.38 -4.57
N LEU A 39 24.79 -22.69 -4.36
CA LEU A 39 23.79 -22.51 -5.41
C LEU A 39 24.11 -21.27 -6.24
N PRO A 40 24.01 -21.36 -7.57
CA PRO A 40 24.01 -20.19 -8.44
C PRO A 40 22.83 -19.23 -8.14
N PRO A 41 22.97 -17.91 -8.38
CA PRO A 41 22.01 -16.89 -7.96
C PRO A 41 20.56 -17.08 -8.43
N ILE A 42 20.35 -17.38 -9.71
CA ILE A 42 19.03 -17.51 -10.32
C ILE A 42 18.36 -18.77 -9.75
N THR A 43 19.09 -19.87 -9.67
CA THR A 43 18.64 -21.13 -9.09
C THR A 43 18.27 -20.97 -7.62
N ALA A 44 19.11 -20.30 -6.82
CA ALA A 44 18.84 -20.04 -5.40
C ALA A 44 17.55 -19.22 -5.20
N ALA A 45 17.33 -18.18 -6.00
CA ALA A 45 16.11 -17.38 -5.96
C ALA A 45 14.88 -18.22 -6.35
N GLY A 46 15.00 -19.03 -7.41
CA GLY A 46 13.91 -19.89 -7.87
C GLY A 46 13.51 -20.92 -6.82
N LEU A 47 14.47 -21.61 -6.22
CA LEU A 47 14.22 -22.62 -5.19
C LEU A 47 13.59 -22.01 -3.93
N ARG A 48 14.02 -20.82 -3.50
CA ARG A 48 13.42 -20.09 -2.37
C ARG A 48 11.91 -19.92 -2.58
N PHE A 49 11.53 -19.40 -3.74
CA PHE A 49 10.12 -19.12 -4.04
C PHE A 49 9.33 -20.38 -4.35
N LEU A 50 9.97 -21.41 -4.90
CA LEU A 50 9.35 -22.72 -5.11
C LEU A 50 8.97 -23.37 -3.78
N VAL A 51 9.79 -23.21 -2.73
CA VAL A 51 9.48 -23.66 -1.37
C VAL A 51 8.32 -22.84 -0.77
N ALA A 52 8.29 -21.52 -0.97
CA ALA A 52 7.26 -20.65 -0.41
C ALA A 52 5.88 -20.81 -1.08
N PHE A 53 5.86 -21.01 -2.40
CA PHE A 53 4.66 -21.02 -3.23
C PHE A 53 3.53 -21.95 -2.74
N PRO A 54 3.74 -23.25 -2.42
CA PRO A 54 2.65 -24.12 -2.00
C PRO A 54 1.96 -23.65 -0.71
N PHE A 55 2.71 -23.04 0.21
CA PHE A 55 2.15 -22.51 1.45
C PHE A 55 1.36 -21.22 1.19
N LEU A 56 1.89 -20.31 0.39
CA LEU A 56 1.17 -19.09 0.00
C LEU A 56 -0.09 -19.42 -0.81
N LEU A 57 -0.02 -20.42 -1.69
CA LEU A 57 -1.17 -20.93 -2.42
C LEU A 57 -2.22 -21.51 -1.47
N ALA A 58 -1.81 -22.33 -0.49
CA ALA A 58 -2.74 -22.86 0.51
C ALA A 58 -3.41 -21.75 1.32
N VAL A 59 -2.66 -20.73 1.75
CA VAL A 59 -3.20 -19.56 2.47
C VAL A 59 -4.17 -18.77 1.58
N CYS A 60 -3.81 -18.53 0.31
CA CYS A 60 -4.66 -17.82 -0.63
C CYS A 60 -5.97 -18.56 -0.91
N LEU A 61 -5.93 -19.89 -1.06
CA LEU A 61 -7.11 -20.72 -1.32
C LEU A 61 -8.00 -20.88 -0.09
N ALA A 62 -7.42 -20.82 1.12
CA ALA A 62 -8.16 -20.89 2.38
C ALA A 62 -8.75 -19.54 2.80
N ALA A 63 -8.28 -18.42 2.24
CA ALA A 63 -8.73 -17.08 2.60
C ALA A 63 -10.11 -16.75 1.98
N PRO A 64 -11.15 -16.47 2.78
CA PRO A 64 -12.48 -16.13 2.26
C PRO A 64 -12.44 -14.85 1.42
N GLY A 65 -13.12 -14.86 0.27
CA GLY A 65 -13.23 -13.68 -0.60
C GLY A 65 -11.96 -13.30 -1.36
N VAL A 66 -10.87 -14.09 -1.27
CA VAL A 66 -9.63 -13.86 -2.01
C VAL A 66 -9.62 -14.72 -3.28
N SER A 67 -9.51 -14.07 -4.45
CA SER A 67 -9.31 -14.76 -5.73
C SER A 67 -7.82 -14.94 -6.02
N LEU A 68 -7.43 -16.09 -6.58
CA LEU A 68 -6.05 -16.32 -7.03
C LEU A 68 -5.67 -15.45 -8.23
N LEU A 69 -6.64 -15.11 -9.09
CA LEU A 69 -6.43 -14.28 -10.27
C LEU A 69 -6.96 -12.86 -10.04
N PRO A 70 -6.21 -11.81 -10.46
CA PRO A 70 -6.74 -10.47 -10.51
C PRO A 70 -7.95 -10.36 -11.46
N PRO A 71 -8.78 -9.31 -11.29
CA PRO A 71 -9.85 -8.99 -12.23
C PRO A 71 -9.34 -8.87 -13.68
N PRO A 72 -10.15 -9.18 -14.71
CA PRO A 72 -9.71 -9.21 -16.11
C PRO A 72 -8.86 -8.01 -16.58
N GLY A 73 -9.24 -6.77 -16.21
CA GLY A 73 -8.51 -5.55 -16.57
C GLY A 73 -7.18 -5.34 -15.82
N ARG A 74 -6.89 -6.13 -14.78
CA ARG A 74 -5.70 -6.02 -13.92
C ARG A 74 -4.82 -7.27 -13.96
N ARG A 75 -5.04 -8.17 -14.92
CA ARG A 75 -4.21 -9.38 -15.06
C ARG A 75 -2.75 -9.10 -15.41
N TRP A 76 -2.44 -7.92 -15.94
CA TRP A 76 -1.07 -7.46 -16.20
C TRP A 76 -0.20 -7.42 -14.95
N VAL A 77 -0.81 -7.25 -13.76
CA VAL A 77 -0.13 -7.25 -12.46
C VAL A 77 0.66 -8.55 -12.25
N VAL A 78 0.12 -9.68 -12.74
CA VAL A 78 0.72 -11.00 -12.52
C VAL A 78 2.11 -11.12 -13.17
N PRO A 79 2.25 -10.99 -14.50
CA PRO A 79 3.57 -11.06 -15.13
C PRO A 79 4.47 -9.88 -14.74
N PHE A 80 3.91 -8.71 -14.45
CA PHE A 80 4.68 -7.55 -13.99
C PHE A 80 5.38 -7.84 -12.66
N ILE A 81 4.64 -8.26 -11.61
CA ILE A 81 5.23 -8.60 -10.31
C ILE A 81 6.16 -9.82 -10.45
N ALA A 82 5.76 -10.85 -11.22
CA ALA A 82 6.56 -12.07 -11.37
C ALA A 82 7.97 -11.76 -11.90
N VAL A 83 8.11 -10.79 -12.82
CA VAL A 83 9.39 -10.43 -13.43
C VAL A 83 10.09 -9.29 -12.69
N VAL A 84 9.38 -8.19 -12.45
CA VAL A 84 9.95 -6.91 -12.00
C VAL A 84 10.10 -6.83 -10.48
N TYR A 85 9.37 -7.66 -9.72
CA TYR A 85 9.45 -7.70 -8.26
C TYR A 85 10.11 -8.99 -7.76
N ILE A 86 9.74 -10.14 -8.33
CA ILE A 86 10.22 -11.45 -7.88
C ILE A 86 11.46 -11.90 -8.65
N ALA A 87 11.36 -12.17 -9.96
CA ALA A 87 12.41 -12.91 -10.65
C ALA A 87 13.74 -12.13 -10.75
N VAL A 88 13.73 -11.01 -11.48
CA VAL A 88 14.96 -10.27 -11.78
C VAL A 88 15.59 -9.66 -10.52
N PRO A 89 14.84 -8.98 -9.62
CA PRO A 89 15.46 -8.37 -8.45
C PRO A 89 16.12 -9.38 -7.51
N TYR A 90 15.49 -10.52 -7.23
CA TYR A 90 16.09 -11.50 -6.32
C TYR A 90 17.29 -12.23 -6.93
N ALA A 91 17.31 -12.44 -8.25
CA ALA A 91 18.51 -12.92 -8.94
C ALA A 91 19.67 -11.91 -8.83
N LEU A 92 19.38 -10.61 -8.97
CA LEU A 92 20.37 -9.53 -8.80
C LEU A 92 20.87 -9.41 -7.35
N ILE A 93 19.98 -9.54 -6.36
CA ILE A 93 20.36 -9.55 -4.93
C ILE A 93 21.29 -10.72 -4.65
N ASN A 94 20.89 -11.93 -5.06
CA ASN A 94 21.70 -13.13 -4.87
C ASN A 94 23.07 -13.02 -5.56
N TYR A 95 23.12 -12.46 -6.77
CA TYR A 95 24.38 -12.20 -7.46
C TYR A 95 25.25 -11.21 -6.69
N GLY A 96 24.65 -10.13 -6.18
CA GLY A 96 25.34 -9.17 -5.32
C GLY A 96 25.94 -9.85 -4.09
N GLU A 97 25.14 -10.65 -3.40
CA GLU A 97 25.53 -11.35 -2.17
C GLU A 97 26.60 -12.43 -2.37
N GLN A 98 26.88 -12.90 -3.58
CA GLN A 98 28.07 -13.72 -3.81
C GLN A 98 29.37 -12.94 -3.59
N HIS A 99 29.34 -11.61 -3.76
CA HIS A 99 30.54 -10.78 -3.83
C HIS A 99 30.65 -9.78 -2.68
N ILE A 100 29.54 -9.43 -2.03
CA ILE A 100 29.53 -8.51 -0.86
C ILE A 100 28.95 -9.19 0.38
N SER A 101 29.17 -8.61 1.56
CA SER A 101 28.59 -9.13 2.80
C SER A 101 27.08 -8.93 2.85
N SER A 102 26.38 -9.77 3.60
CA SER A 102 24.92 -9.66 3.74
C SER A 102 24.48 -8.33 4.36
N GLY A 103 25.28 -7.79 5.29
CA GLY A 103 25.03 -6.49 5.90
C GLY A 103 25.18 -5.32 4.92
N LEU A 104 26.16 -5.37 4.01
CA LEU A 104 26.33 -4.34 2.98
C LEU A 104 25.20 -4.42 1.93
N ALA A 105 24.81 -5.63 1.52
CA ALA A 105 23.67 -5.82 0.63
C ALA A 105 22.38 -5.25 1.24
N ALA A 106 22.11 -5.52 2.52
CA ALA A 106 20.96 -5.00 3.24
C ALA A 106 20.94 -3.46 3.30
N LEU A 107 22.09 -2.84 3.56
CA LEU A 107 22.23 -1.39 3.56
C LEU A 107 21.95 -0.79 2.18
N ILE A 108 22.52 -1.35 1.12
CA ILE A 108 22.29 -0.89 -0.25
C ILE A 108 20.80 -1.03 -0.59
N PHE A 109 20.20 -2.17 -0.27
CA PHE A 109 18.80 -2.42 -0.60
C PHE A 109 17.83 -1.50 0.16
N SER A 110 18.18 -1.07 1.37
CA SER A 110 17.35 -0.12 2.15
C SER A 110 17.10 1.21 1.42
N SER A 111 17.89 1.54 0.39
CA SER A 111 17.64 2.68 -0.51
C SER A 111 16.33 2.57 -1.31
N VAL A 112 15.64 1.41 -1.27
CA VAL A 112 14.28 1.24 -1.81
C VAL A 112 13.33 2.35 -1.37
N VAL A 113 13.46 2.86 -0.14
CA VAL A 113 12.61 3.95 0.38
C VAL A 113 12.85 5.29 -0.32
N VAL A 114 14.07 5.54 -0.78
CA VAL A 114 14.42 6.74 -1.57
C VAL A 114 13.82 6.63 -2.95
N PHE A 115 14.06 5.51 -3.64
CA PHE A 115 13.51 5.31 -4.97
C PHE A 115 11.99 5.26 -4.97
N LEU A 116 11.37 4.74 -3.91
CA LEU A 116 9.92 4.75 -3.75
C LEU A 116 9.38 6.17 -3.65
N LEU A 117 10.04 7.05 -2.90
CA LEU A 117 9.67 8.46 -2.85
C LEU A 117 9.81 9.11 -4.24
N LEU A 118 10.93 8.88 -4.93
CA LEU A 118 11.18 9.42 -6.27
C LEU A 118 10.14 8.95 -7.29
N PHE A 119 9.82 7.65 -7.32
CA PHE A 119 8.79 7.13 -8.22
C PHE A 119 7.38 7.57 -7.83
N SER A 120 7.09 7.72 -6.54
CA SER A 120 5.81 8.28 -6.10
C SER A 120 5.63 9.72 -6.56
N VAL A 121 6.69 10.54 -6.59
CA VAL A 121 6.66 11.89 -7.20
C VAL A 121 6.40 11.80 -8.70
N LEU A 122 7.11 10.91 -9.39
CA LEU A 122 7.03 10.83 -10.86
C LEU A 122 5.70 10.25 -11.36
N ILE A 123 5.19 9.20 -10.70
CA ILE A 123 4.04 8.41 -11.13
C ILE A 123 2.75 8.94 -10.50
N SER A 124 2.78 9.23 -9.19
CA SER A 124 1.61 9.63 -8.42
C SER A 124 1.54 11.14 -8.17
N ARG A 125 2.52 11.92 -8.64
CA ARG A 125 2.58 13.38 -8.53
C ARG A 125 2.42 13.93 -7.11
N ILE A 126 2.89 13.17 -6.11
CA ILE A 126 2.82 13.60 -4.71
C ILE A 126 3.79 14.76 -4.44
N SER A 127 3.42 15.67 -3.54
CA SER A 127 4.31 16.72 -3.06
C SER A 127 5.31 16.16 -2.04
N VAL A 128 6.53 16.72 -2.06
CA VAL A 128 7.62 16.28 -1.18
C VAL A 128 8.24 17.51 -0.53
N SER A 129 8.39 17.45 0.79
CA SER A 129 9.00 18.52 1.57
C SER A 129 10.50 18.64 1.33
N TRP A 130 11.06 19.82 1.60
CA TRP A 130 12.50 20.05 1.53
C TRP A 130 13.29 19.11 2.47
N THR A 131 12.73 18.76 3.62
CA THR A 131 13.37 17.82 4.57
C THR A 131 13.45 16.40 4.01
N GLN A 132 12.45 15.95 3.26
CA GLN A 132 12.49 14.66 2.57
C GLN A 132 13.52 14.69 1.43
N TRP A 133 13.60 15.78 0.65
CA TRP A 133 14.65 15.95 -0.36
C TRP A 133 16.07 15.96 0.24
N ALA A 134 16.26 16.66 1.36
CA ALA A 134 17.52 16.62 2.10
C ALA A 134 17.84 15.20 2.57
N GLY A 135 16.85 14.46 3.09
CA GLY A 135 17.00 13.05 3.46
C GLY A 135 17.44 12.16 2.29
N VAL A 136 16.87 12.37 1.10
CA VAL A 136 17.29 11.67 -0.12
C VAL A 136 18.76 11.97 -0.46
N VAL A 137 19.15 13.24 -0.53
CA VAL A 137 20.51 13.65 -0.91
C VAL A 137 21.53 13.13 0.11
N VAL A 138 21.27 13.32 1.40
CA VAL A 138 22.15 12.86 2.47
C VAL A 138 22.26 11.34 2.48
N GLY A 139 21.13 10.63 2.36
CA GLY A 139 21.10 9.17 2.38
C GLY A 139 21.85 8.55 1.20
N LEU A 140 21.62 9.06 -0.03
CA LEU A 140 22.35 8.59 -1.21
C LEU A 140 23.85 8.94 -1.14
N GLY A 141 24.21 10.12 -0.62
CA GLY A 141 25.60 10.50 -0.39
C GLY A 141 26.31 9.56 0.59
N CYS A 142 25.64 9.21 1.69
CA CYS A 142 26.16 8.23 2.66
C CYS A 142 26.32 6.85 2.03
N LEU A 143 25.35 6.40 1.21
CA LEU A 143 25.41 5.12 0.51
C LEU A 143 26.64 5.04 -0.40
N VAL A 144 26.88 6.07 -1.22
CA VAL A 144 28.07 6.14 -2.09
C VAL A 144 29.35 6.09 -1.27
N GLY A 145 29.42 6.82 -0.15
CA GLY A 145 30.55 6.78 0.78
C GLY A 145 30.79 5.39 1.38
N ILE A 146 29.72 4.69 1.81
CA ILE A 146 29.81 3.33 2.33
C ILE A 146 30.35 2.37 1.27
N VAL A 147 29.80 2.41 0.05
CA VAL A 147 30.26 1.55 -1.06
C VAL A 147 31.73 1.81 -1.39
N GLN A 148 32.14 3.08 -1.43
CA GLN A 148 33.54 3.45 -1.67
C GLN A 148 34.49 2.93 -0.58
N LEU A 149 34.08 2.97 0.69
CA LEU A 149 34.89 2.52 1.82
C LEU A 149 34.97 1.00 1.99
N THR A 150 34.04 0.24 1.37
CA THR A 150 33.88 -1.20 1.62
C THR A 150 34.17 -2.06 0.38
N ALA A 151 33.59 -1.71 -0.77
CA ALA A 151 33.75 -2.45 -2.02
C ALA A 151 34.72 -1.76 -3.00
N GLY A 152 34.92 -0.44 -2.84
CA GLY A 152 35.74 0.39 -3.72
C GLY A 152 35.09 0.67 -5.07
N ILE A 153 35.36 1.84 -5.64
CA ILE A 153 34.90 2.23 -6.98
C ILE A 153 35.89 1.74 -8.04
N SER A 154 35.81 0.44 -8.36
CA SER A 154 36.44 -0.14 -9.55
C SER A 154 35.39 -0.77 -10.46
N ALA A 155 35.68 -0.93 -11.75
CA ALA A 155 34.73 -1.50 -12.70
C ALA A 155 34.23 -2.90 -12.30
N ARG A 156 35.04 -3.70 -11.60
CA ARG A 156 34.64 -5.00 -11.03
C ARG A 156 34.00 -4.87 -9.64
N GLY A 157 34.50 -3.98 -8.80
CA GLY A 157 34.01 -3.77 -7.43
C GLY A 157 32.59 -3.18 -7.36
N VAL A 158 32.16 -2.43 -8.38
CA VAL A 158 30.86 -1.76 -8.40
C VAL A 158 29.71 -2.65 -8.89
N LEU A 159 29.99 -3.75 -9.59
CA LEU A 159 28.93 -4.57 -10.22
C LEU A 159 27.97 -5.18 -9.20
N ALA A 160 28.49 -5.73 -8.11
CA ALA A 160 27.67 -6.34 -7.08
C ALA A 160 26.82 -5.31 -6.31
N PRO A 161 27.39 -4.19 -5.81
CA PRO A 161 26.57 -3.10 -5.26
C PRO A 161 25.53 -2.55 -6.24
N ALA A 162 25.88 -2.39 -7.51
CA ALA A 162 24.97 -1.89 -8.55
C ALA A 162 23.82 -2.87 -8.82
N ALA A 163 24.06 -4.18 -8.79
CA ALA A 163 23.02 -5.20 -8.94
C ALA A 163 22.00 -5.11 -7.79
N VAL A 164 22.47 -5.01 -6.54
CA VAL A 164 21.58 -4.85 -5.36
C VAL A 164 20.83 -3.53 -5.41
N LEU A 165 21.49 -2.44 -5.84
CA LEU A 165 20.85 -1.13 -6.02
C LEU A 165 19.75 -1.20 -7.09
N LEU A 166 20.03 -1.83 -8.23
CA LEU A 166 19.03 -2.03 -9.29
C LEU A 166 17.84 -2.84 -8.79
N ALA A 167 18.07 -3.89 -7.99
CA ALA A 167 16.99 -4.63 -7.36
C ALA A 167 16.11 -3.76 -6.44
N ALA A 168 16.72 -2.84 -5.67
CA ALA A 168 16.00 -1.87 -4.86
C ALA A 168 15.19 -0.87 -5.70
N VAL A 169 15.75 -0.38 -6.81
CA VAL A 169 15.04 0.47 -7.78
C VAL A 169 13.83 -0.26 -8.35
N MET A 170 13.97 -1.53 -8.73
CA MET A 170 12.88 -2.34 -9.29
C MET A 170 11.77 -2.62 -8.27
N HIS A 171 12.13 -2.90 -7.01
CA HIS A 171 11.15 -3.02 -5.92
C HIS A 171 10.39 -1.72 -5.70
N ALA A 172 11.11 -0.59 -5.64
CA ALA A 172 10.51 0.73 -5.47
C ALA A 172 9.56 1.09 -6.62
N LEU A 173 9.96 0.80 -7.87
CA LEU A 173 9.11 0.99 -9.04
C LEU A 173 7.83 0.16 -8.92
N THR A 174 7.95 -1.12 -8.52
CA THR A 174 6.80 -2.00 -8.33
C THR A 174 5.85 -1.40 -7.29
N TYR A 175 6.35 -0.98 -6.13
CA TYR A 175 5.52 -0.38 -5.09
C TYR A 175 4.79 0.88 -5.59
N ALA A 176 5.47 1.79 -6.30
CA ALA A 176 4.85 3.00 -6.83
C ALA A 176 3.80 2.70 -7.92
N VAL A 177 4.10 1.78 -8.84
CA VAL A 177 3.16 1.33 -9.89
C VAL A 177 1.94 0.66 -9.27
N MET A 178 2.14 -0.22 -8.29
CA MET A 178 1.03 -0.93 -7.64
C MET A 178 0.18 0.00 -6.77
N ALA A 179 0.79 0.99 -6.13
CA ALA A 179 0.05 2.03 -5.41
C ALA A 179 -0.85 2.86 -6.34
N ARG A 180 -0.41 3.18 -7.56
CA ARG A 180 -1.18 4.01 -8.51
C ARG A 180 -2.16 3.21 -9.37
N TYR A 181 -1.75 2.03 -9.84
CA TYR A 181 -2.46 1.27 -10.88
C TYR A 181 -2.90 -0.13 -10.44
N GLY A 182 -2.43 -0.61 -9.29
CA GLY A 182 -2.79 -1.93 -8.76
C GLY A 182 -4.25 -2.01 -8.30
N GLY A 183 -4.80 -0.88 -7.86
CA GLY A 183 -6.16 -0.74 -7.34
C GLY A 183 -6.51 -1.76 -6.25
N THR A 184 -7.74 -2.26 -6.26
CA THR A 184 -8.32 -3.15 -5.23
C THR A 184 -7.87 -4.62 -5.30
N VAL A 185 -6.78 -4.95 -6.00
CA VAL A 185 -6.28 -6.33 -6.04
C VAL A 185 -5.76 -6.70 -4.64
N HIS A 186 -6.31 -7.77 -4.05
CA HIS A 186 -5.92 -8.19 -2.71
C HIS A 186 -4.43 -8.57 -2.65
N VAL A 187 -3.73 -8.24 -1.56
CA VAL A 187 -2.27 -8.43 -1.45
C VAL A 187 -1.86 -9.90 -1.65
N LEU A 188 -2.60 -10.86 -1.07
CA LEU A 188 -2.36 -12.29 -1.32
C LEU A 188 -2.47 -12.66 -2.81
N THR A 189 -3.37 -12.03 -3.56
CA THR A 189 -3.50 -12.21 -5.02
C THR A 189 -2.32 -11.59 -5.76
N GLN A 190 -1.83 -10.43 -5.31
CA GLN A 190 -0.65 -9.76 -5.88
C GLN A 190 0.63 -10.56 -5.67
N GLU A 191 0.73 -11.34 -4.60
CA GLU A 191 1.95 -12.08 -4.26
C GLU A 191 1.93 -13.55 -4.72
N THR A 192 0.83 -14.27 -4.47
CA THR A 192 0.82 -15.74 -4.56
C THR A 192 1.11 -16.26 -5.97
N LEU A 193 0.34 -15.83 -6.96
CA LEU A 193 0.51 -16.32 -8.34
C LEU A 193 1.82 -15.80 -8.97
N PRO A 194 2.20 -14.52 -8.80
CA PRO A 194 3.49 -14.03 -9.26
C PRO A 194 4.70 -14.75 -8.66
N ILE A 195 4.67 -15.10 -7.37
CA ILE A 195 5.72 -15.90 -6.72
C ILE A 195 5.82 -17.28 -7.37
N GLY A 196 4.69 -17.95 -7.65
CA GLY A 196 4.70 -19.24 -8.32
C GLY A 196 5.28 -19.19 -9.74
N LEU A 197 4.82 -18.22 -10.54
CA LEU A 197 5.32 -18.02 -11.90
C LEU A 197 6.80 -17.61 -11.92
N GLY A 198 7.19 -16.71 -11.03
CA GLY A 198 8.59 -16.30 -10.84
C GLY A 198 9.47 -17.46 -10.40
N ALA A 199 9.02 -18.30 -9.46
CA ALA A 199 9.73 -19.50 -9.02
C ALA A 199 10.00 -20.46 -10.18
N VAL A 200 8.95 -20.83 -10.93
CA VAL A 200 9.07 -21.74 -12.08
C VAL A 200 9.97 -21.11 -13.14
N GLY A 201 9.77 -19.84 -13.48
CA GLY A 201 10.58 -19.13 -14.46
C GLY A 201 12.06 -19.10 -14.09
N LEU A 202 12.38 -18.81 -12.83
CA LEU A 202 13.76 -18.80 -12.32
C LEU A 202 14.38 -20.20 -12.29
N VAL A 203 13.66 -21.23 -11.83
CA VAL A 203 14.19 -22.60 -11.81
C VAL A 203 14.49 -23.09 -13.22
N VAL A 204 13.57 -22.84 -14.17
CA VAL A 204 13.77 -23.17 -15.58
C VAL A 204 14.96 -22.39 -16.15
N LEU A 205 15.02 -21.08 -15.93
CA LEU A 205 16.12 -20.24 -16.40
C LEU A 205 17.47 -20.69 -15.82
N GLY A 206 17.53 -20.96 -14.52
CA GLY A 206 18.72 -21.45 -13.82
C GLY A 206 19.19 -22.79 -14.37
N ALA A 207 18.27 -23.72 -14.65
CA ALA A 207 18.61 -25.01 -15.25
C ALA A 207 19.29 -24.87 -16.62
N PHE A 208 18.88 -23.90 -17.45
CA PHE A 208 19.45 -23.69 -18.78
C PHE A 208 20.71 -22.82 -18.79
N VAL A 209 20.71 -21.74 -17.99
CA VAL A 209 21.77 -20.73 -17.96
C VAL A 209 22.90 -21.11 -17.02
N GLU A 210 22.58 -21.47 -15.77
CA GLU A 210 23.56 -21.73 -14.73
C GLU A 210 23.96 -23.19 -14.64
N ARG A 211 23.08 -24.11 -15.06
CA ARG A 211 23.31 -25.57 -15.07
C ARG A 211 23.90 -26.07 -13.74
N PRO A 212 23.19 -25.87 -12.62
CA PRO A 212 23.72 -26.14 -11.28
C PRO A 212 24.14 -27.61 -11.13
N ASP A 213 25.33 -27.83 -10.58
CA ASP A 213 25.76 -29.17 -10.19
C ASP A 213 25.03 -29.59 -8.91
N LEU A 214 24.00 -30.43 -9.06
CA LEU A 214 23.18 -30.89 -7.95
C LEU A 214 23.98 -31.67 -6.89
N GLY A 215 25.11 -32.29 -7.27
CA GLY A 215 25.97 -33.02 -6.34
C GLY A 215 26.86 -32.11 -5.48
N ALA A 216 27.09 -30.87 -5.93
CA ALA A 216 27.90 -29.89 -5.22
C ALA A 216 27.09 -29.00 -4.26
N ILE A 217 25.75 -29.10 -4.26
CA ILE A 217 24.89 -28.30 -3.40
C ILE A 217 25.11 -28.72 -1.94
N SER A 218 25.60 -27.79 -1.13
CA SER A 218 25.81 -28.03 0.30
C SER A 218 24.49 -28.04 1.07
N GLY A 219 24.43 -28.83 2.14
CA GLY A 219 23.29 -28.80 3.07
C GLY A 219 23.06 -27.43 3.71
N ARG A 220 24.12 -26.61 3.80
CA ARG A 220 24.06 -25.24 4.31
C ARG A 220 23.32 -24.31 3.36
N SER A 221 23.62 -24.37 2.05
CA SER A 221 22.86 -23.62 1.04
C SER A 221 21.39 -24.05 0.98
N LEU A 222 21.11 -25.35 1.09
CA LEU A 222 19.74 -25.84 1.15
C LEU A 222 18.99 -25.35 2.41
N THR A 223 19.67 -25.32 3.56
CA THR A 223 19.10 -24.76 4.79
C THR A 223 18.79 -23.28 4.63
N GLY A 224 19.66 -22.53 3.95
CA GLY A 224 19.39 -21.14 3.55
C GLY A 224 18.12 -21.03 2.72
N VAL A 225 17.98 -21.81 1.64
CA VAL A 225 16.78 -21.84 0.80
C VAL A 225 15.51 -22.13 1.60
N LEU A 226 15.52 -23.16 2.45
CA LEU A 226 14.37 -23.54 3.28
C LEU A 226 14.00 -22.44 4.28
N TYR A 227 15.00 -21.86 4.95
CA TYR A 227 14.82 -20.75 5.86
C TYR A 227 14.21 -19.53 5.16
N LEU A 228 14.71 -19.16 3.98
CA LEU A 228 14.19 -18.05 3.20
C LEU A 228 12.78 -18.29 2.67
N GLY A 229 12.49 -19.51 2.20
CA GLY A 229 11.18 -19.89 1.69
C GLY A 229 10.13 -19.88 2.81
N LEU A 230 10.39 -20.58 3.92
CA LEU A 230 9.43 -20.76 5.00
C LEU A 230 9.40 -19.57 5.97
N VAL A 231 10.54 -19.21 6.54
CA VAL A 231 10.59 -18.17 7.59
C VAL A 231 10.53 -16.79 6.97
N GLY A 232 11.36 -16.53 5.96
CA GLY A 232 11.41 -15.22 5.31
C GLY A 232 10.13 -14.88 4.54
N SER A 233 9.65 -15.82 3.72
CA SER A 233 8.58 -15.54 2.75
C SER A 233 7.19 -15.96 3.23
N VAL A 234 7.02 -17.04 4.00
CA VAL A 234 5.69 -17.41 4.51
C VAL A 234 5.41 -16.74 5.87
N ILE A 235 6.23 -17.01 6.88
CA ILE A 235 6.02 -16.49 8.25
C ILE A 235 6.20 -14.98 8.28
N GLY A 236 7.26 -14.46 7.64
CA GLY A 236 7.55 -13.03 7.56
C GLY A 236 6.40 -12.23 6.93
N PHE A 237 5.89 -12.65 5.77
CA PHE A 237 4.76 -11.98 5.13
C PHE A 237 3.47 -12.10 5.95
N ALA A 238 3.17 -13.27 6.51
CA ALA A 238 1.99 -13.43 7.36
C ALA A 238 2.02 -12.50 8.58
N ALA A 239 3.16 -12.43 9.27
CA ALA A 239 3.36 -11.53 10.40
C ALA A 239 3.28 -10.05 10.00
N TYR A 240 3.89 -9.68 8.87
CA TYR A 240 3.86 -8.32 8.33
C TYR A 240 2.44 -7.87 7.94
N PHE A 241 1.67 -8.71 7.24
CA PHE A 241 0.29 -8.39 6.87
C PHE A 241 -0.62 -8.33 8.09
N TYR A 242 -0.42 -9.20 9.07
CA TYR A 242 -1.13 -9.09 10.34
C TYR A 242 -0.82 -7.76 11.05
N LEU A 243 0.43 -7.31 11.06
CA LEU A 243 0.79 -6.00 11.60
C LEU A 243 0.11 -4.86 10.85
N LEU A 244 0.08 -4.88 9.51
CA LEU A 244 -0.61 -3.85 8.71
C LEU A 244 -2.12 -3.77 8.99
N GLN A 245 -2.74 -4.85 9.48
CA GLN A 245 -4.15 -4.85 9.88
C GLN A 245 -4.39 -4.28 11.27
N HIS A 246 -3.37 -4.16 12.12
CA HIS A 246 -3.50 -3.84 13.54
C HIS A 246 -2.64 -2.65 14.02
N VAL A 247 -1.72 -2.19 13.18
CA VAL A 247 -0.75 -1.15 13.46
C VAL A 247 -0.70 -0.19 12.27
N ASP A 248 -0.56 1.11 12.58
CA ASP A 248 -0.39 2.17 11.60
C ASP A 248 0.66 1.81 10.53
N ALA A 249 0.32 2.02 9.26
CA ALA A 249 1.14 1.64 8.13
C ALA A 249 2.49 2.38 8.11
N VAL A 250 2.52 3.64 8.55
CA VAL A 250 3.77 4.42 8.66
C VAL A 250 4.70 3.75 9.67
N LEU A 251 4.20 3.41 10.87
CA LEU A 251 4.96 2.69 11.88
C LEU A 251 5.44 1.32 11.38
N VAL A 252 4.56 0.51 10.78
CA VAL A 252 4.93 -0.80 10.22
C VAL A 252 6.02 -0.67 9.15
N SER A 253 5.96 0.39 8.34
CA SER A 253 6.94 0.62 7.29
C SER A 253 8.35 0.88 7.84
N TYR A 254 8.54 1.30 9.09
CA TYR A 254 9.89 1.48 9.67
C TYR A 254 10.69 0.18 9.76
N VAL A 255 10.06 -0.99 9.59
CA VAL A 255 10.74 -2.27 9.35
C VAL A 255 11.81 -2.14 8.27
N PHE A 256 11.54 -1.40 7.19
CA PHE A 256 12.48 -1.22 6.07
C PHE A 256 13.74 -0.40 6.43
N VAL A 257 13.72 0.30 7.57
CA VAL A 257 14.87 1.04 8.12
C VAL A 257 15.58 0.23 9.21
N LEU A 258 14.87 -0.68 9.87
CA LEU A 258 15.39 -1.46 11.00
C LEU A 258 16.03 -2.79 10.60
N PHE A 259 15.53 -3.48 9.56
CA PHE A 259 16.14 -4.74 9.12
C PHE A 259 17.62 -4.61 8.74
N PRO A 260 18.12 -3.50 8.13
CA PRO A 260 19.56 -3.38 7.83
C PRO A 260 20.42 -3.36 9.08
N VAL A 261 19.90 -2.84 10.20
CA VAL A 261 20.60 -2.87 11.49
C VAL A 261 20.81 -4.31 11.94
N VAL A 262 19.74 -5.12 11.93
CA VAL A 262 19.81 -6.54 12.24
C VAL A 262 20.75 -7.28 11.29
N ALA A 263 20.69 -6.98 9.99
CA ALA A 263 21.56 -7.58 8.98
C ALA A 263 23.04 -7.25 9.21
N LEU A 264 23.37 -6.01 9.60
CA LEU A 264 24.74 -5.61 9.95
C LEU A 264 25.27 -6.34 11.17
N PHE A 265 24.48 -6.46 12.24
CA PHE A 265 24.86 -7.24 13.41
C PHE A 265 25.03 -8.71 13.07
N GLY A 266 24.11 -9.29 12.29
CA GLY A 266 24.20 -10.67 11.81
C GLY A 266 25.44 -10.89 10.96
N SER A 267 25.76 -9.98 10.05
CA SER A 267 26.93 -10.05 9.18
C SER A 267 28.25 -9.95 9.98
N ALA A 268 28.31 -9.06 10.97
CA ALA A 268 29.48 -8.97 11.86
C ALA A 268 29.68 -10.26 12.68
N LEU A 269 28.61 -10.86 13.21
CA LEU A 269 28.68 -12.05 14.05
C LEU A 269 28.93 -13.34 13.26
N LEU A 270 28.30 -13.48 12.09
CA LEU A 270 28.22 -14.74 11.36
C LEU A 270 29.11 -14.82 10.12
N GLU A 271 29.56 -13.67 9.60
CA GLU A 271 30.50 -13.58 8.46
C GLU A 271 31.86 -12.99 8.87
N ASN A 272 32.01 -12.50 10.11
CA ASN A 272 33.15 -11.69 10.56
C ASN A 272 33.38 -10.44 9.67
N ALA A 273 32.34 -9.97 8.99
CA ALA A 273 32.40 -8.82 8.11
C ALA A 273 32.16 -7.54 8.93
N THR A 274 33.21 -6.75 9.12
CA THR A 274 33.13 -5.49 9.86
C THR A 274 33.21 -4.29 8.91
N LEU A 275 32.43 -3.27 9.22
CA LEU A 275 32.50 -1.99 8.51
C LEU A 275 33.59 -1.12 9.15
N PRO A 276 34.35 -0.34 8.34
CA PRO A 276 35.18 0.73 8.86
C PRO A 276 34.36 1.68 9.74
N ALA A 277 34.97 2.27 10.78
CA ALA A 277 34.27 3.15 11.72
C ALA A 277 33.51 4.29 11.01
N LEU A 278 34.12 4.88 9.97
CA LEU A 278 33.44 5.89 9.15
C LEU A 278 32.23 5.33 8.40
N ALA A 279 32.30 4.12 7.85
CA ALA A 279 31.17 3.48 7.18
C ALA A 279 30.02 3.16 8.16
N VAL A 280 30.32 2.86 9.42
CA VAL A 280 29.29 2.73 10.48
C VAL A 280 28.60 4.06 10.73
N VAL A 281 29.35 5.17 10.85
CA VAL A 281 28.77 6.51 11.01
C VAL A 281 27.89 6.85 9.82
N LEU A 282 28.36 6.63 8.60
CA LEU A 282 27.59 6.86 7.38
C LEU A 282 26.32 5.98 7.34
N ALA A 283 26.38 4.73 7.78
CA ALA A 283 25.21 3.86 7.84
C ALA A 283 24.15 4.38 8.82
N VAL A 284 24.57 4.84 10.00
CA VAL A 284 23.65 5.47 10.98
C VAL A 284 23.01 6.73 10.41
N VAL A 285 23.80 7.61 9.79
CA VAL A 285 23.29 8.84 9.15
C VAL A 285 22.35 8.51 8.00
N MET A 286 22.68 7.52 7.17
CA MET A 286 21.86 7.06 6.05
C MET A 286 20.48 6.56 6.53
N LEU A 287 20.46 5.67 7.52
CA LEU A 287 19.21 5.12 8.06
C LEU A 287 18.36 6.20 8.73
N ALA A 288 18.98 7.15 9.43
CA ALA A 288 18.28 8.31 9.98
C ALA A 288 17.68 9.19 8.86
N ALA A 289 18.45 9.48 7.80
CA ALA A 289 17.99 10.25 6.65
C ALA A 289 16.83 9.56 5.92
N PHE A 290 16.89 8.23 5.76
CA PHE A 290 15.79 7.41 5.24
C PHE A 290 14.58 7.40 6.17
N GLY A 291 14.78 7.42 7.50
CA GLY A 291 13.69 7.59 8.45
C GLY A 291 12.98 8.94 8.32
N LEU A 292 13.70 10.00 7.95
CA LEU A 292 13.14 11.33 7.69
C LEU A 292 12.30 11.37 6.41
N THR A 293 12.62 10.57 5.39
CA THR A 293 11.79 10.52 4.17
C THR A 293 10.38 9.98 4.43
N LYS A 294 10.21 9.19 5.51
CA LYS A 294 8.93 8.61 5.94
C LYS A 294 8.09 9.54 6.81
N LYS A 295 8.63 10.66 7.28
CA LYS A 295 7.86 11.62 8.08
C LYS A 295 6.82 12.25 7.17
N ALA A 296 5.55 11.96 7.44
CA ALA A 296 4.44 12.60 6.75
C ALA A 296 4.63 14.12 6.80
N THR A 297 4.38 14.77 5.67
CA THR A 297 4.25 16.22 5.59
C THR A 297 3.13 16.65 6.53
N GLY A 298 3.51 17.12 7.72
CA GLY A 298 2.72 18.14 8.38
C GLY A 298 2.80 19.39 7.50
N GLY A 299 1.66 19.80 6.93
CA GLY A 299 1.40 21.18 6.52
C GLY A 299 2.40 21.84 5.55
N GLY A 300 2.97 21.09 4.60
CA GLY A 300 3.74 21.68 3.52
C GLY A 300 2.84 21.85 2.30
N SER A 301 2.21 23.02 2.19
CA SER A 301 1.47 23.51 1.02
C SER A 301 2.00 22.89 -0.28
N ALA A 302 1.37 21.79 -0.72
CA ALA A 302 1.27 21.56 -2.15
C ALA A 302 0.64 22.85 -2.65
N ALA A 303 1.27 23.51 -3.62
CA ALA A 303 0.63 24.60 -4.32
C ALA A 303 -0.75 24.10 -4.69
N THR A 304 -1.75 24.58 -3.95
CA THR A 304 -3.16 24.41 -4.25
C THR A 304 -3.24 24.77 -5.72
N PRO A 305 -3.67 23.86 -6.62
CA PRO A 305 -4.16 24.32 -7.90
C PRO A 305 -5.10 25.46 -7.55
N ALA A 306 -4.84 26.67 -8.09
CA ALA A 306 -5.57 27.86 -7.69
C ALA A 306 -7.04 27.49 -7.51
N PRO A 307 -7.68 27.84 -6.37
CA PRO A 307 -9.06 27.46 -6.14
C PRO A 307 -9.82 27.82 -7.41
N VAL A 308 -10.42 26.80 -8.04
CA VAL A 308 -11.50 27.08 -8.98
C VAL A 308 -12.52 27.75 -8.08
N THR A 309 -12.48 29.08 -8.04
CA THR A 309 -13.57 29.88 -7.54
C THR A 309 -14.76 29.40 -8.34
N PRO A 310 -15.78 28.78 -7.73
CA PRO A 310 -17.09 28.77 -8.34
C PRO A 310 -17.47 30.25 -8.36
N ASP A 311 -17.15 30.91 -9.48
CA ASP A 311 -17.95 32.04 -9.90
C ASP A 311 -19.38 31.50 -9.94
N ASP A 312 -20.29 32.22 -9.29
CA ASP A 312 -21.65 31.79 -8.98
C ASP A 312 -22.35 31.15 -10.19
N GLY A 313 -22.38 29.81 -10.26
CA GLY A 313 -23.19 29.07 -11.22
C GLY A 313 -22.56 27.78 -11.75
N ALA A 314 -22.83 26.64 -11.08
CA ALA A 314 -23.28 25.39 -11.73
C ALA A 314 -23.31 24.12 -10.82
N THR A 315 -22.83 24.09 -9.57
CA THR A 315 -22.57 22.77 -8.93
C THR A 315 -23.68 22.10 -8.12
N LEU A 316 -24.84 22.72 -7.88
CA LEU A 316 -26.06 22.04 -7.39
C LEU A 316 -27.28 22.88 -7.82
N ASP A 317 -27.58 22.90 -9.11
CA ASP A 317 -28.80 23.55 -9.60
C ASP A 317 -30.06 22.74 -9.23
N GLY A 318 -31.24 23.32 -9.46
CA GLY A 318 -32.50 22.66 -9.12
C GLY A 318 -32.66 21.29 -9.78
N SER A 319 -32.26 21.17 -11.05
CA SER A 319 -32.39 19.92 -11.82
C SER A 319 -31.47 18.80 -11.32
N THR A 320 -30.26 19.18 -10.90
CA THR A 320 -29.27 18.31 -10.29
C THR A 320 -29.80 17.78 -8.95
N LEU A 321 -30.31 18.69 -8.11
CA LEU A 321 -30.90 18.33 -6.82
C LEU A 321 -32.13 17.43 -6.97
N ASP A 322 -33.01 17.72 -7.94
CA ASP A 322 -34.18 16.88 -8.21
C ASP A 322 -33.79 15.45 -8.58
N THR A 323 -32.74 15.28 -9.39
CA THR A 323 -32.18 13.96 -9.75
C THR A 323 -31.63 13.22 -8.53
N ILE A 324 -30.90 13.93 -7.66
CA ILE A 324 -30.34 13.37 -6.41
C ILE A 324 -31.48 12.98 -5.44
N TYR A 325 -32.48 13.84 -5.28
CA TYR A 325 -33.63 13.60 -4.41
C TYR A 325 -34.49 12.44 -4.90
N GLU A 326 -34.66 12.29 -6.21
CA GLU A 326 -35.33 11.13 -6.79
C GLU A 326 -34.55 9.85 -6.53
N HIS A 327 -33.22 9.86 -6.67
CA HIS A 327 -32.40 8.72 -6.32
C HIS A 327 -32.54 8.35 -4.83
N ALA A 328 -32.53 9.33 -3.93
CA ALA A 328 -32.74 9.10 -2.50
C ALA A 328 -34.12 8.46 -2.21
N ARG A 329 -35.19 8.91 -2.88
CA ARG A 329 -36.54 8.33 -2.74
C ARG A 329 -36.60 6.88 -3.21
N VAL A 330 -35.94 6.56 -4.33
CA VAL A 330 -35.88 5.19 -4.87
C VAL A 330 -35.09 4.26 -3.96
N ALA A 331 -34.02 4.75 -3.33
CA ALA A 331 -33.16 3.94 -2.45
C ALA A 331 -33.76 3.70 -1.06
N TYR A 332 -34.62 4.61 -0.57
CA TYR A 332 -35.25 4.51 0.75
C TYR A 332 -36.00 3.17 0.92
N PRO A 333 -35.84 2.42 2.04
CA PRO A 333 -35.23 2.82 3.32
C PRO A 333 -33.71 2.69 3.40
N GLY A 334 -33.02 2.34 2.31
CA GLY A 334 -31.57 2.34 2.21
C GLY A 334 -30.96 3.72 1.92
N GLU A 335 -29.65 3.84 2.08
CA GLU A 335 -28.87 5.00 1.66
C GLU A 335 -28.62 4.97 0.14
N ALA A 336 -28.98 6.06 -0.54
CA ALA A 336 -28.46 6.38 -1.87
C ALA A 336 -27.05 6.93 -1.76
N CYS A 337 -26.22 6.72 -2.78
CA CYS A 337 -24.92 7.39 -2.93
C CYS A 337 -24.58 7.64 -4.40
N GLY A 338 -23.71 8.61 -4.68
CA GLY A 338 -23.30 8.90 -6.06
C GLY A 338 -22.45 10.15 -6.19
N PHE A 339 -22.24 10.58 -7.43
CA PHE A 339 -21.34 11.66 -7.78
C PHE A 339 -22.04 12.74 -8.59
N VAL A 340 -21.58 13.99 -8.48
CA VAL A 340 -22.00 15.12 -9.33
C VAL A 340 -20.77 15.69 -10.02
N HIS A 341 -20.87 15.84 -11.33
CA HIS A 341 -19.85 16.47 -12.16
C HIS A 341 -19.96 18.00 -12.13
N ALA A 342 -18.88 18.70 -12.51
CA ALA A 342 -18.85 20.15 -12.60
C ALA A 342 -19.96 20.72 -13.50
N SER A 343 -20.40 19.96 -14.51
CA SER A 343 -21.53 20.31 -15.37
C SER A 343 -22.93 20.15 -14.74
N GLY A 344 -23.05 19.68 -13.50
CA GLY A 344 -24.32 19.30 -12.85
C GLY A 344 -24.81 17.89 -13.20
N ARG A 345 -24.08 17.12 -14.02
CA ARG A 345 -24.47 15.75 -14.36
C ARG A 345 -24.32 14.82 -13.15
N VAL A 346 -25.37 14.06 -12.86
CA VAL A 346 -25.42 13.12 -11.73
C VAL A 346 -25.12 11.70 -12.19
N HIS A 347 -24.19 11.04 -11.50
CA HIS A 347 -23.95 9.60 -11.61
C HIS A 347 -24.46 8.92 -10.33
N ALA A 348 -25.56 8.18 -10.43
CA ALA A 348 -26.07 7.37 -9.33
C ALA A 348 -25.21 6.12 -9.14
N ALA A 349 -24.52 6.02 -8.01
CA ALA A 349 -23.70 4.87 -7.69
C ALA A 349 -24.55 3.77 -7.03
N ARG A 350 -24.05 2.54 -7.09
CA ARG A 350 -24.71 1.38 -6.50
C ARG A 350 -24.22 1.18 -5.06
N ASN A 351 -25.14 1.22 -4.11
CA ASN A 351 -24.87 0.83 -2.73
C ASN A 351 -24.79 -0.71 -2.60
N THR A 352 -23.63 -1.21 -2.18
CA THR A 352 -23.33 -2.64 -2.00
C THR A 352 -23.25 -3.07 -0.55
N ALA A 353 -23.66 -2.22 0.40
CA ALA A 353 -23.55 -2.50 1.84
C ALA A 353 -24.20 -3.85 2.24
N ASP A 354 -25.39 -4.18 1.72
CA ASP A 354 -26.06 -5.46 2.02
C ASP A 354 -25.34 -6.69 1.45
N GLU A 355 -24.60 -6.52 0.35
CA GLU A 355 -23.80 -7.59 -0.24
C GLU A 355 -22.55 -7.83 0.59
N MET A 356 -21.88 -6.75 0.97
CA MET A 356 -20.67 -6.78 1.79
C MET A 356 -20.97 -7.29 3.20
N HIS A 357 -22.08 -6.85 3.81
CA HIS A 357 -22.53 -7.34 5.11
C HIS A 357 -22.85 -8.83 5.10
N ARG A 358 -23.48 -9.33 4.03
CA ARG A 358 -23.75 -10.78 3.88
C ARG A 358 -22.48 -11.61 3.70
N GLN A 359 -21.45 -11.04 3.07
CA GLN A 359 -20.18 -11.73 2.83
C GLN A 359 -19.27 -11.73 4.07
N ASP A 360 -19.15 -10.58 4.75
CA ASP A 360 -18.32 -10.41 5.95
C ASP A 360 -18.96 -9.38 6.90
N PRO A 361 -19.88 -9.82 7.78
CA PRO A 361 -20.59 -8.93 8.70
C PRO A 361 -19.69 -8.37 9.82
N VAL A 362 -18.49 -8.93 10.01
CA VAL A 362 -17.53 -8.41 11.00
C VAL A 362 -16.80 -7.21 10.43
N ARG A 363 -16.33 -7.31 9.18
CA ARG A 363 -15.66 -6.21 8.48
C ARG A 363 -16.63 -5.14 8.01
N PHE A 364 -17.82 -5.52 7.58
CA PHE A 364 -18.88 -4.63 7.11
C PHE A 364 -20.12 -4.79 8.01
N PRO A 365 -20.11 -4.21 9.23
CA PRO A 365 -21.19 -4.42 10.21
C PRO A 365 -22.51 -3.71 9.86
N ARG A 366 -22.52 -2.84 8.84
CA ARG A 366 -23.67 -2.03 8.44
C ARG A 366 -24.33 -2.57 7.18
N THR A 367 -25.64 -2.46 7.14
CA THR A 367 -26.51 -2.73 5.97
C THR A 367 -26.82 -1.43 5.23
N ALA A 368 -27.44 -1.53 4.06
CA ALA A 368 -27.83 -0.39 3.23
C ALA A 368 -28.70 0.63 3.99
N THR A 369 -29.43 0.23 5.03
CA THR A 369 -30.26 1.11 5.87
C THR A 369 -29.47 1.93 6.91
N THR A 370 -28.17 1.67 7.07
CA THR A 370 -27.33 2.30 8.11
C THR A 370 -25.99 2.81 7.56
N GLY A 371 -25.77 2.69 6.26
CA GLY A 371 -24.58 3.15 5.57
C GLY A 371 -24.57 2.74 4.10
N TYR A 372 -23.60 3.25 3.35
CA TYR A 372 -23.34 2.83 1.99
C TYR A 372 -21.92 2.26 1.82
N VAL A 373 -21.77 1.38 0.83
CA VAL A 373 -20.47 0.96 0.30
C VAL A 373 -20.53 1.07 -1.21
N LEU A 374 -19.73 1.97 -1.80
CA LEU A 374 -19.68 2.16 -3.25
C LEU A 374 -19.29 0.85 -3.95
N ALA A 375 -20.01 0.48 -5.01
CA ALA A 375 -19.62 -0.65 -5.82
C ALA A 375 -18.21 -0.42 -6.42
N PRO A 376 -17.39 -1.47 -6.61
CA PRO A 376 -16.05 -1.32 -7.19
C PRO A 376 -16.01 -0.60 -8.54
N ALA A 377 -17.05 -0.77 -9.37
CA ALA A 377 -17.16 -0.07 -10.65
C ALA A 377 -17.38 1.44 -10.48
N ASP A 378 -18.15 1.85 -9.47
CA ASP A 378 -18.41 3.27 -9.17
C ASP A 378 -17.20 3.94 -8.53
N LEU A 379 -16.42 3.21 -7.73
CA LEU A 379 -15.16 3.72 -7.21
C LEU A 379 -14.15 3.96 -8.34
N MET A 380 -14.07 3.05 -9.31
CA MET A 380 -13.25 3.24 -10.52
C MET A 380 -13.76 4.41 -11.36
N TYR A 381 -15.08 4.52 -11.53
CA TYR A 381 -15.69 5.66 -12.22
C TYR A 381 -15.27 6.98 -11.57
N LEU A 382 -15.31 7.07 -10.24
CA LEU A 382 -14.86 8.26 -9.52
C LEU A 382 -13.38 8.56 -9.84
N GLU A 383 -12.49 7.59 -9.67
CA GLU A 383 -11.04 7.77 -9.91
C GLU A 383 -10.74 8.23 -11.34
N ASP A 384 -11.44 7.69 -12.33
CA ASP A 384 -11.26 8.02 -13.75
C ASP A 384 -11.81 9.41 -14.12
N ASN A 385 -12.67 10.01 -13.28
CA ASN A 385 -13.34 11.29 -13.57
C ASN A 385 -12.93 12.43 -12.61
N LEU A 386 -11.83 12.31 -11.86
CA LEU A 386 -11.34 13.38 -10.98
C LEU A 386 -10.49 14.44 -11.72
N ASP A 387 -9.86 14.09 -12.83
CA ASP A 387 -8.90 14.94 -13.56
C ASP A 387 -9.19 14.91 -15.07
N VAL A 388 -10.41 15.31 -15.41
CA VAL A 388 -10.95 15.40 -16.79
C VAL A 388 -11.63 16.75 -16.99
N ASP A 389 -12.02 17.09 -18.23
CA ASP A 389 -12.62 18.40 -18.56
C ASP A 389 -13.94 18.68 -17.80
N ASP A 390 -14.72 17.64 -17.52
CA ASP A 390 -15.93 17.68 -16.69
C ASP A 390 -15.74 16.82 -15.43
N PRO A 391 -14.97 17.30 -14.43
CA PRO A 391 -14.56 16.46 -13.31
C PRO A 391 -15.69 16.24 -12.31
N VAL A 392 -15.63 15.16 -11.54
CA VAL A 392 -16.47 14.98 -10.35
C VAL A 392 -16.06 16.00 -9.28
N VAL A 393 -17.05 16.70 -8.72
CA VAL A 393 -16.85 17.77 -7.72
C VAL A 393 -17.67 17.58 -6.43
N VAL A 394 -18.73 16.76 -6.45
CA VAL A 394 -19.51 16.41 -5.25
C VAL A 394 -19.66 14.90 -5.14
N LEU A 395 -19.41 14.35 -3.95
CA LEU A 395 -19.89 13.05 -3.52
C LEU A 395 -21.18 13.27 -2.72
N TYR A 396 -22.26 12.57 -3.04
CA TYR A 396 -23.50 12.66 -2.25
C TYR A 396 -23.91 11.31 -1.68
N HIS A 397 -24.61 11.36 -0.54
CA HIS A 397 -25.32 10.22 0.03
C HIS A 397 -26.55 10.66 0.84
N SER A 398 -27.40 9.71 1.21
CA SER A 398 -28.63 9.99 1.98
C SER A 398 -28.66 9.29 3.33
N HIS A 399 -29.19 9.95 4.36
CA HIS A 399 -29.48 9.35 5.67
C HIS A 399 -30.99 9.05 5.80
N PRO A 400 -31.39 7.80 6.09
CA PRO A 400 -32.79 7.37 6.17
C PRO A 400 -33.41 7.65 7.55
N ASN A 401 -33.09 8.81 8.14
CA ASN A 401 -33.57 9.26 9.45
C ASN A 401 -34.17 10.68 9.42
N GLY A 402 -34.39 11.23 8.22
CA GLY A 402 -34.96 12.55 8.01
C GLY A 402 -34.01 13.72 8.31
N ARG A 403 -32.72 13.48 8.59
CA ARG A 403 -31.74 14.54 8.91
C ARG A 403 -30.48 14.47 8.05
N ALA A 404 -30.08 15.62 7.54
CA ALA A 404 -28.80 15.81 6.87
C ALA A 404 -27.78 16.32 7.90
N TYR A 405 -26.72 15.54 8.13
CA TYR A 405 -25.59 15.94 8.98
C TYR A 405 -24.37 15.10 8.59
N PHE A 406 -23.16 15.64 8.80
CA PHE A 406 -21.93 14.87 8.58
C PHE A 406 -21.60 14.06 9.84
N SER A 407 -21.89 12.76 9.78
CA SER A 407 -21.73 11.82 10.90
C SER A 407 -20.26 11.47 11.14
N ASP A 408 -19.96 10.87 12.31
CA ASP A 408 -18.61 10.37 12.59
C ASP A 408 -18.20 9.22 11.67
N GLU A 409 -19.17 8.51 11.08
CA GLU A 409 -18.89 7.50 10.06
C GLU A 409 -18.49 8.17 8.74
N ASP A 410 -19.21 9.22 8.34
CA ASP A 410 -18.89 9.97 7.12
C ASP A 410 -17.48 10.55 7.21
N ARG A 411 -17.10 11.07 8.39
CA ARG A 411 -15.72 11.50 8.67
C ARG A 411 -14.71 10.37 8.53
N ARG A 412 -14.99 9.18 9.09
CA ARG A 412 -14.10 8.02 8.97
C ARG A 412 -13.94 7.54 7.53
N ASN A 413 -14.99 7.59 6.73
CA ASN A 413 -14.96 7.15 5.34
C ASN A 413 -14.32 8.19 4.42
N ALA A 414 -14.46 9.48 4.73
CA ALA A 414 -13.93 10.57 3.93
C ALA A 414 -12.48 10.96 4.26
N LEU A 415 -11.94 10.50 5.40
CA LEU A 415 -10.59 10.79 5.87
C LEU A 415 -9.75 9.52 6.01
N VAL A 416 -8.50 9.56 5.57
CA VAL A 416 -7.46 8.58 5.89
C VAL A 416 -6.38 9.31 6.69
N ASP A 417 -6.18 8.91 7.94
CA ASP A 417 -5.23 9.54 8.88
C ASP A 417 -5.42 11.05 9.05
N GLY A 418 -6.68 11.51 9.04
CA GLY A 418 -7.04 12.93 9.17
C GLY A 418 -6.86 13.73 7.88
N VAL A 419 -6.46 13.09 6.78
CA VAL A 419 -6.35 13.70 5.45
C VAL A 419 -7.53 13.27 4.59
N PRO A 420 -8.22 14.19 3.89
CA PRO A 420 -9.29 13.83 2.97
C PRO A 420 -8.83 12.87 1.89
N LEU A 421 -9.57 11.78 1.72
CA LEU A 421 -9.33 10.81 0.65
C LEU A 421 -9.45 11.48 -0.73
N TYR A 422 -10.41 12.40 -0.87
CA TYR A 422 -10.62 13.24 -2.05
C TYR A 422 -10.77 14.71 -1.63
N PRO A 423 -9.66 15.47 -1.50
CA PRO A 423 -9.67 16.81 -0.90
C PRO A 423 -10.40 17.88 -1.71
N THR A 424 -10.62 17.62 -3.00
CA THR A 424 -11.32 18.54 -3.91
C THR A 424 -12.84 18.30 -3.95
N LEU A 425 -13.33 17.20 -3.37
CA LEU A 425 -14.74 16.86 -3.40
C LEU A 425 -15.48 17.47 -2.22
N GLU A 426 -16.63 18.07 -2.52
CA GLU A 426 -17.62 18.43 -1.51
C GLU A 426 -18.51 17.22 -1.19
N GLN A 427 -19.10 17.23 0.00
CA GLN A 427 -19.93 16.14 0.50
C GLN A 427 -21.36 16.64 0.67
N LEU A 428 -22.31 16.11 -0.09
CA LEU A 428 -23.73 16.44 0.04
C LEU A 428 -24.45 15.32 0.79
N VAL A 429 -25.00 15.63 1.96
CA VAL A 429 -25.83 14.69 2.73
C VAL A 429 -27.30 15.05 2.58
N VAL A 430 -28.13 14.08 2.21
CA VAL A 430 -29.59 14.23 2.06
C VAL A 430 -30.32 13.53 3.20
N GLY A 431 -31.09 14.27 3.98
CA GLY A 431 -31.98 13.70 5.01
C GLY A 431 -33.32 13.29 4.42
N ILE A 432 -33.65 12.00 4.47
CA ILE A 432 -34.90 11.45 3.95
C ILE A 432 -35.60 10.57 4.98
N ASP A 433 -36.93 10.61 5.00
CA ASP A 433 -37.77 9.72 5.79
C ASP A 433 -38.94 9.17 4.96
N ASP A 434 -39.85 8.46 5.63
CA ASP A 434 -41.04 7.84 5.03
C ASP A 434 -42.00 8.83 4.36
N THR A 435 -41.87 10.12 4.65
CA THR A 435 -42.69 11.18 4.07
C THR A 435 -41.99 11.93 2.93
N GLY A 436 -40.71 11.64 2.62
CA GLY A 436 -39.92 12.29 1.57
C GLY A 436 -38.65 13.03 2.05
N VAL A 437 -38.05 13.83 1.17
CA VAL A 437 -36.76 14.53 1.41
C VAL A 437 -36.97 15.76 2.30
N ARG A 438 -36.38 15.75 3.50
CA ARG A 438 -36.59 16.78 4.54
C ARG A 438 -35.64 17.95 4.40
N GLU A 439 -34.38 17.65 4.12
CA GLU A 439 -33.28 18.62 4.06
C GLU A 439 -32.07 18.02 3.35
N ALA A 440 -31.18 18.88 2.87
CA ALA A 440 -29.84 18.49 2.44
C ALA A 440 -28.81 19.51 2.93
N ARG A 441 -27.58 19.05 3.16
CA ARG A 441 -26.46 19.89 3.61
C ARG A 441 -25.21 19.57 2.83
N LEU A 442 -24.55 20.60 2.34
CA LEU A 442 -23.28 20.53 1.64
C LEU A 442 -22.15 20.83 2.62
N PHE A 443 -21.13 19.98 2.64
CA PHE A 443 -19.96 20.09 3.49
C PHE A 443 -18.67 20.14 2.65
N ARG A 444 -17.66 20.83 3.14
CA ARG A 444 -16.31 20.84 2.55
C ARG A 444 -15.27 20.66 3.63
N CYS A 445 -14.21 19.94 3.30
CA CYS A 445 -13.08 19.82 4.20
C CYS A 445 -12.21 21.08 4.18
N VAL A 446 -12.00 21.68 5.34
CA VAL A 446 -11.09 22.79 5.57
C VAL A 446 -10.19 22.38 6.73
N ASP A 447 -8.87 22.36 6.51
CA ASP A 447 -7.87 21.98 7.53
C ASP A 447 -8.10 20.62 8.21
N GLY A 448 -8.67 19.65 7.49
CA GLY A 448 -8.96 18.31 8.01
C GLY A 448 -10.33 18.15 8.68
N GLU A 449 -11.11 19.23 8.80
CA GLU A 449 -12.47 19.21 9.33
C GLU A 449 -13.52 19.50 8.27
N TYR A 450 -14.60 18.72 8.24
CA TYR A 450 -15.74 18.96 7.36
C TYR A 450 -16.67 20.01 7.99
N THR A 451 -16.76 21.16 7.31
CA THR A 451 -17.60 22.30 7.70
C THR A 451 -18.78 22.44 6.76
N GLU A 452 -19.93 22.84 7.30
CA GLU A 452 -21.13 23.08 6.50
C GLU A 452 -20.97 24.34 5.66
N LEU A 453 -21.15 24.21 4.35
CA LEU A 453 -21.14 25.31 3.39
C LEU A 453 -22.53 25.85 3.13
N ARG A 454 -23.52 24.95 2.99
CA ARG A 454 -24.85 25.31 2.54
C ARG A 454 -25.91 24.36 3.11
N PHE A 455 -26.95 24.96 3.68
CA PHE A 455 -28.20 24.28 4.00
C PHE A 455 -29.19 24.41 2.84
N LEU A 456 -29.82 23.31 2.46
CA LEU A 456 -30.83 23.23 1.40
C LEU A 456 -32.12 22.67 2.02
N PRO A 457 -33.21 23.47 2.13
CA PRO A 457 -34.48 22.96 2.61
C PRO A 457 -35.01 21.90 1.63
N GLY A 458 -35.46 20.76 2.15
CA GLY A 458 -36.02 19.70 1.32
C GLY A 458 -37.41 20.08 0.79
N PRO A 459 -37.77 19.66 -0.43
CA PRO A 459 -39.09 19.93 -1.00
C PRO A 459 -40.21 19.26 -0.18
N ASP A 460 -39.87 18.16 0.50
CA ASP A 460 -40.66 17.33 1.41
C ASP A 460 -41.19 18.06 2.66
N ARG A 461 -40.51 19.15 3.05
CA ARG A 461 -40.59 19.72 4.41
C ARG A 461 -41.95 20.38 4.64
N ARG A 462 -42.71 19.91 5.63
CA ARG A 462 -43.90 20.62 6.12
C ARG A 462 -43.43 21.96 6.68
N THR A 463 -43.89 23.07 6.09
CA THR A 463 -43.78 24.39 6.71
C THR A 463 -44.52 24.34 8.04
N ALA A 464 -43.80 24.50 9.15
CA ALA A 464 -44.47 24.76 10.43
C ALA A 464 -45.26 26.06 10.28
N GLU A 465 -46.58 25.97 10.45
CA GLU A 465 -47.46 27.12 10.54
C GLU A 465 -46.92 28.08 11.61
N VAL A 466 -46.82 29.35 11.24
CA VAL A 466 -46.66 30.45 12.19
C VAL A 466 -47.90 30.45 13.08
N GLY A 467 -47.74 30.13 14.36
CA GLY A 467 -48.75 30.22 15.41
C GLY A 467 -48.16 30.86 16.65
#